data_AF-A0A5E4K4B5-F1
#
_entry.id   AF-A0A5E4K4B5-F1
#
_cell.length_a   1.000
_cell.length_b   1.000
_cell.length_c   1.000
_cell.angle_alpha   90.00
_cell.angle_beta   90.00
_cell.angle_gamma   90.00
#
_symmetry.space_group_name_H-M   'P 1'
#
loop_
_entity.id
_entity.type
_entity.pdbx_description
1 polymer ?
#
loop_
_entity_poly.entity_id
_entity_poly.type
_entity_poly.pdbx_seq_one_letter_code
_entity_poly.pdbx_strand_id
1 'polypeptide(L)'
;MEDLTGRKEKKGIKVSINLPWTKVEISILAYFKMNNNNPAKYIEIARAYGRANYRDYQKSCNELLKKGFLEKLEDGSFKVNANSWEQVKKGKETIEVGFPYFQIFLEKLKERKH
;
A
#
# COMPACT_ATOMS: atom_id res chain seq x y z
N MET A 1 -24.68 45.60 -14.92
CA MET A 1 -25.07 44.92 -13.67
C MET A 1 -24.67 43.47 -13.83
N GLU A 2 -23.43 43.13 -13.44
CA GLU A 2 -23.03 42.73 -12.07
C GLU A 2 -23.73 41.42 -11.65
N ASP A 3 -23.11 40.40 -11.07
CA ASP A 3 -21.72 39.95 -10.96
C ASP A 3 -21.76 38.53 -10.33
N LEU A 4 -20.73 37.73 -10.62
CA LEU A 4 -20.15 36.59 -9.87
C LEU A 4 -20.99 35.70 -8.93
N THR A 5 -20.98 34.39 -9.22
CA THR A 5 -20.36 33.33 -8.39
C THR A 5 -20.44 32.02 -9.20
N GLY A 6 -19.38 31.37 -9.65
CA GLY A 6 -18.09 31.16 -9.02
C GLY A 6 -18.00 29.73 -8.48
N ARG A 7 -17.95 28.72 -9.35
CA ARG A 7 -17.40 27.38 -9.05
C ARG A 7 -16.97 26.68 -10.34
N LYS A 8 -15.82 27.09 -10.86
CA LYS A 8 -15.05 26.25 -11.79
C LYS A 8 -14.48 25.08 -10.97
N GLU A 9 -15.25 24.02 -10.81
CA GLU A 9 -14.66 22.72 -10.49
C GLU A 9 -13.85 22.29 -11.71
N LYS A 10 -12.56 22.62 -11.71
CA LYS A 10 -11.58 21.92 -12.54
C LYS A 10 -11.67 20.46 -12.13
N LYS A 11 -12.41 19.65 -12.89
CA LYS A 11 -12.41 18.19 -12.82
C LYS A 11 -10.95 17.76 -12.91
N GLY A 12 -10.35 17.50 -11.75
CA GLY A 12 -8.99 17.00 -11.65
C GLY A 12 -8.94 15.74 -12.48
N ILE A 13 -8.09 15.74 -13.50
CA ILE A 13 -7.79 14.57 -14.31
C ILE A 13 -7.41 13.47 -13.31
N LYS A 14 -8.32 12.51 -13.09
CA LYS A 14 -7.99 11.28 -12.41
C LYS A 14 -7.09 10.53 -13.36
N VAL A 15 -5.79 10.79 -13.26
CA VAL A 15 -4.78 9.92 -13.86
C VAL A 15 -4.93 8.60 -13.11
N SER A 16 -5.73 7.70 -13.68
CA SER A 16 -5.79 6.31 -13.26
C SER A 16 -4.44 5.71 -13.66
N ILE A 17 -3.46 5.88 -12.79
CA ILE A 17 -2.20 5.15 -12.91
C ILE A 17 -2.61 3.70 -12.71
N ASN A 18 -2.60 2.93 -13.79
CA ASN A 18 -2.77 1.48 -13.79
C ASN A 18 -1.55 0.87 -13.09
N LEU A 19 -1.48 1.03 -11.76
CA LEU A 19 -0.60 0.21 -10.96
C LEU A 19 -1.20 -1.20 -10.97
N PRO A 20 -0.40 -2.26 -11.19
CA PRO A 20 -0.88 -3.65 -11.07
C PRO A 20 -1.28 -4.01 -9.62
N TRP A 21 -1.22 -3.04 -8.71
CA TRP A 21 -1.49 -3.12 -7.29
C TRP A 21 -2.59 -2.15 -6.88
N THR A 22 -3.52 -2.66 -6.10
CA THR A 22 -4.50 -1.86 -5.37
C THR A 22 -3.83 -1.06 -4.26
N LYS A 23 -4.48 0.03 -3.83
CA LYS A 23 -4.01 0.86 -2.69
C LYS A 23 -3.80 0.04 -1.41
N VAL A 24 -4.59 -1.01 -1.21
CA VAL A 24 -4.52 -1.87 -0.02
C VAL A 24 -3.30 -2.80 -0.10
N GLU A 25 -3.02 -3.39 -1.27
CA GLU A 25 -1.81 -4.19 -1.47
C GLU A 25 -0.54 -3.37 -1.25
N ILE A 26 -0.49 -2.13 -1.76
CA ILE A 26 0.63 -1.22 -1.53
C ILE A 26 0.79 -0.92 -0.03
N SER A 27 -0.31 -0.70 0.68
CA SER A 27 -0.30 -0.44 2.13
C SER A 27 0.23 -1.65 2.92
N ILE A 28 -0.10 -2.87 2.50
CA ILE A 28 0.40 -4.11 3.11
C ILE A 28 1.91 -4.24 2.90
N LEU A 29 2.41 -4.06 1.67
CA LEU A 29 3.83 -4.14 1.36
C LEU A 29 4.64 -3.06 2.10
N ALA A 30 4.10 -1.84 2.19
CA ALA A 30 4.71 -0.75 2.95
C ALA A 30 4.80 -1.06 4.45
N TYR A 31 3.77 -1.70 5.03
CA TYR A 31 3.79 -2.13 6.42
C TYR A 31 4.93 -3.11 6.69
N PHE A 32 5.11 -4.12 5.83
CA PHE A 32 6.21 -5.08 5.99
C PHE A 32 7.57 -4.42 5.80
N LYS A 33 7.71 -3.48 4.86
CA LYS A 33 8.95 -2.70 4.75
C LYS A 33 9.29 -1.97 6.05
N MET A 34 8.31 -1.29 6.65
CA MET A 34 8.53 -0.54 7.89
C MET A 34 8.85 -1.43 9.09
N ASN A 35 8.22 -2.60 9.17
CA ASN A 35 8.41 -3.56 10.24
C ASN A 35 9.49 -4.59 9.93
N ASN A 36 10.39 -4.27 9.00
CA ASN A 36 11.55 -5.09 8.62
C ASN A 36 11.20 -6.55 8.28
N ASN A 37 10.05 -6.74 7.64
CA ASN A 37 9.45 -8.02 7.27
C ASN A 37 9.03 -8.93 8.43
N ASN A 38 8.80 -8.37 9.62
CA ASN A 38 8.26 -9.15 10.74
C ASN A 38 6.89 -9.73 10.37
N PRO A 39 6.64 -11.02 10.64
CA PRO A 39 5.36 -11.64 10.35
C PRO A 39 4.20 -10.92 11.04
N ALA A 40 3.12 -10.70 10.32
CA ALA A 40 1.94 -10.01 10.85
C ALA A 40 0.64 -10.52 10.23
N LYS A 41 -0.44 -10.51 11.00
CA LYS A 41 -1.79 -10.84 10.54
C LYS A 41 -2.43 -9.64 9.85
N TYR A 42 -3.34 -9.90 8.90
CA TYR A 42 -4.05 -8.84 8.17
C TYR A 42 -4.78 -7.84 9.10
N ILE A 43 -5.22 -8.29 10.28
CA ILE A 43 -5.87 -7.45 11.30
C ILE A 43 -4.90 -6.42 11.87
N GLU A 44 -3.66 -6.84 12.16
CA GLU A 44 -2.61 -5.96 12.70
C GLU A 44 -2.22 -4.89 11.67
N ILE A 45 -2.10 -5.32 10.41
CA ILE A 45 -1.81 -4.42 9.29
C ILE A 45 -2.94 -3.40 9.12
N ALA A 46 -4.21 -3.84 9.12
CA ALA A 46 -5.36 -2.94 8.99
C ALA A 46 -5.45 -1.93 10.16
N ARG A 47 -5.19 -2.39 11.39
CA ARG A 47 -5.16 -1.55 12.60
C ARG A 47 -4.09 -0.47 12.54
N ALA A 48 -2.91 -0.78 12.00
CA ALA A 48 -1.83 0.21 11.84
C ALA A 48 -2.24 1.42 10.98
N TYR A 49 -3.19 1.24 10.06
CA TYR A 49 -3.73 2.31 9.22
C TYR A 49 -5.04 2.92 9.75
N GLY A 50 -5.53 2.50 10.92
CA GLY A 50 -6.80 2.97 11.50
C GLY A 50 -8.02 2.65 10.62
N ARG A 51 -7.95 1.59 9.80
CA ARG A 51 -9.02 1.23 8.86
C ARG A 51 -9.88 0.11 9.44
N ALA A 52 -11.21 0.30 9.42
CA ALA A 52 -12.19 -0.72 9.80
C ALA A 52 -12.42 -1.80 8.72
N ASN A 53 -11.82 -1.66 7.52
CA ASN A 53 -12.12 -2.54 6.39
C ASN A 53 -11.23 -3.79 6.36
N TYR A 54 -11.32 -4.61 7.41
CA TYR A 54 -10.51 -5.82 7.59
C TYR A 54 -10.61 -6.81 6.42
N ARG A 55 -11.80 -6.90 5.80
CA ARG A 55 -12.08 -7.79 4.67
C ARG A 55 -11.21 -7.46 3.45
N ASP A 56 -10.97 -6.18 3.18
CA ASP A 56 -10.14 -5.74 2.04
C ASP A 56 -8.67 -6.10 2.26
N TYR A 57 -8.18 -5.94 3.49
CA TYR A 57 -6.81 -6.33 3.85
C TYR A 57 -6.63 -7.84 3.79
N GLN A 58 -7.60 -8.61 4.29
CA GLN A 58 -7.58 -10.07 4.18
C GLN A 58 -7.54 -10.52 2.71
N LYS A 59 -8.43 -9.96 1.87
CA LYS A 59 -8.45 -10.25 0.43
C LYS A 59 -7.13 -9.90 -0.22
N SER A 60 -6.59 -8.71 0.07
CA SER A 60 -5.34 -8.23 -0.53
C SER A 60 -4.12 -9.04 -0.08
N CYS A 61 -4.05 -9.49 1.18
CA CYS A 61 -3.01 -10.42 1.63
C CYS A 61 -3.06 -11.75 0.86
N ASN A 62 -4.26 -12.28 0.62
CA ASN A 62 -4.42 -13.51 -0.16
C ASN A 62 -4.06 -13.32 -1.64
N GLU A 63 -4.37 -12.18 -2.24
CA GLU A 63 -3.96 -11.89 -3.62
C GLU A 63 -2.44 -11.72 -3.74
N LEU A 64 -1.81 -11.04 -2.78
CA LEU A 64 -0.35 -10.95 -2.68
C LEU A 64 0.34 -12.30 -2.45
N LEU A 65 -0.31 -13.21 -1.69
CA LEU A 65 0.13 -14.59 -1.54
C LEU A 65 0.08 -15.35 -2.88
N LYS A 66 -1.03 -15.25 -3.62
CA LYS A 66 -1.17 -15.87 -4.95
C LYS A 66 -0.17 -15.32 -5.97
N LYS A 67 0.12 -14.01 -5.89
CA LYS A 67 1.14 -13.34 -6.73
C LYS A 67 2.59 -13.71 -6.33
N GLY A 68 2.79 -14.49 -5.26
CA GLY A 68 4.11 -14.91 -4.79
C GLY A 68 4.91 -13.84 -4.02
N PHE A 69 4.26 -12.74 -3.63
CA PHE A 69 4.90 -11.66 -2.87
C PHE A 69 4.89 -11.92 -1.37
N LEU A 70 3.82 -12.51 -0.86
CA LEU A 70 3.73 -12.93 0.53
C LEU A 70 3.84 -14.44 0.63
N GLU A 71 4.29 -14.89 1.79
CA GLU A 71 4.15 -16.26 2.27
C GLU A 71 3.30 -16.23 3.55
N LYS A 72 2.46 -17.24 3.73
CA LYS A 72 1.59 -17.39 4.90
C LYS A 72 2.20 -18.42 5.83
N LEU A 73 2.34 -18.06 7.10
CA LEU A 73 2.84 -18.93 8.15
C LEU A 73 1.72 -19.77 8.78
N GLU A 74 2.12 -20.81 9.52
CA GLU A 74 1.21 -21.76 10.17
C GLU A 74 0.26 -21.09 11.18
N ASP A 75 0.72 -20.03 11.84
CA ASP A 75 -0.06 -19.23 12.79
C ASP A 75 -1.08 -18.27 12.13
N GLY A 76 -1.12 -18.27 10.79
CA GLY A 76 -1.97 -17.42 9.97
C GLY A 76 -1.45 -16.01 9.73
N SER A 77 -0.23 -15.70 10.17
CA SER A 77 0.46 -14.46 9.83
C SER A 77 1.03 -14.50 8.40
N PHE A 78 1.36 -13.33 7.86
CA PHE A 78 1.98 -13.16 6.56
C PHE A 78 3.34 -12.51 6.73
N LYS A 79 4.28 -12.81 5.82
CA LYS A 79 5.52 -12.04 5.62
C LYS A 79 5.81 -11.97 4.12
N VAL A 80 6.64 -11.02 3.70
CA VAL A 80 7.12 -10.93 2.32
C VAL A 80 8.12 -12.06 2.06
N ASN A 81 7.92 -12.77 0.96
CA ASN A 81 8.84 -13.83 0.52
C ASN A 81 10.24 -13.23 0.28
N ALA A 82 11.30 -13.96 0.64
CA ALA A 82 12.68 -13.55 0.44
C ALA A 82 12.99 -13.08 -0.99
N ASN A 83 12.44 -13.76 -2.00
CA ASN A 83 12.63 -13.41 -3.42
C ASN A 83 12.06 -12.03 -3.80
N SER A 84 10.98 -11.63 -3.13
CA SER A 84 10.26 -10.37 -3.39
C SER A 84 10.68 -9.26 -2.41
N TRP A 85 11.42 -9.61 -1.35
CA TRP A 85 11.81 -8.68 -0.30
C TRP A 85 12.74 -7.57 -0.79
N GLU A 86 13.69 -7.89 -1.66
CA GLU A 86 14.57 -6.90 -2.32
C GLU A 86 13.77 -5.88 -3.15
N GLN A 87 12.72 -6.33 -3.84
CA GLN A 87 11.83 -5.48 -4.64
C GLN A 87 11.01 -4.54 -3.74
N VAL A 88 10.43 -5.08 -2.66
CA VAL A 88 9.67 -4.31 -1.66
C VAL A 88 10.55 -3.29 -0.94
N LYS A 89 11.78 -3.65 -0.56
CA LYS A 89 12.77 -2.73 0.04
C LYS A 89 13.07 -1.55 -0.90
N LYS A 90 13.37 -1.86 -2.16
CA LYS A 90 13.70 -0.85 -3.19
C LYS A 90 12.48 -0.01 -3.58
N GLY A 91 11.26 -0.45 -3.29
CA GLY A 91 10.05 0.16 -3.83
C GLY A 91 10.12 0.18 -5.36
N LYS A 92 10.61 -0.91 -5.96
CA LYS A 92 10.76 -1.10 -7.40
C LYS A 92 10.23 -2.48 -7.75
N GLU A 93 9.35 -2.54 -8.74
CA GLU A 93 9.04 -3.78 -9.45
C GLU A 93 10.12 -4.07 -10.49
N THR A 94 10.24 -5.32 -10.91
CA THR A 94 11.16 -5.83 -11.94
C THR A 94 10.76 -5.41 -13.37
N ILE A 95 10.27 -4.18 -13.51
CA ILE A 95 10.03 -3.45 -14.76
C ILE A 95 10.29 -1.99 -14.38
N GLU A 96 11.11 -1.27 -15.15
CA GLU A 96 11.62 0.08 -14.88
C GLU A 96 10.56 1.19 -14.73
N VAL A 97 9.64 1.04 -13.79
CA VAL A 97 8.62 2.02 -13.41
C VAL A 97 8.63 2.07 -11.89
N GLY A 98 9.41 3.00 -11.33
CA GLY A 98 9.44 3.23 -9.89
C GLY A 98 8.04 3.49 -9.35
N PHE A 99 7.73 2.99 -8.15
CA PHE A 99 6.42 3.14 -7.53
C PHE A 99 6.07 4.64 -7.44
N PRO A 100 5.14 5.15 -8.27
CA PRO A 100 4.62 6.47 -8.06
C PRO A 100 3.90 6.42 -6.71
N TYR A 101 4.13 7.41 -5.85
CA TYR A 101 3.58 7.56 -4.48
C TYR A 101 4.25 6.81 -3.34
N PHE A 102 5.24 5.94 -3.56
CA PHE A 102 5.88 5.26 -2.44
C PHE A 102 6.61 6.23 -1.49
N GLN A 103 7.26 7.26 -2.04
CA GLN A 103 7.82 8.35 -1.25
C GLN A 103 6.76 9.14 -0.48
N ILE A 104 5.61 9.43 -1.10
CA ILE A 104 4.53 10.22 -0.48
C ILE A 104 3.93 9.50 0.74
N PHE A 105 3.80 8.17 0.68
CA PHE A 105 3.35 7.40 1.84
C PHE A 105 4.41 7.30 2.95
N LEU A 106 5.71 7.24 2.58
CA LEU A 106 6.80 7.28 3.56
C LEU A 106 6.89 8.60 4.32
N GLU A 107 6.62 9.73 3.66
CA GLU A 107 6.62 11.05 4.31
C GLU A 107 5.47 11.17 5.33
N LYS A 108 4.26 10.72 4.99
CA LYS A 108 3.12 10.72 5.93
C LYS A 108 3.34 9.86 7.18
N LEU A 109 4.19 8.85 7.10
CA LEU A 109 4.55 8.00 8.25
C LEU A 109 5.60 8.64 9.15
N LYS A 110 6.44 9.55 8.62
CA LYS A 110 7.40 10.33 9.43
C LYS A 110 6.73 11.46 10.20
N GLU A 111 5.74 12.14 9.62
CA GLU A 111 5.04 13.25 10.29
C GLU A 111 4.24 12.82 11.53
N ARG A 112 3.86 11.55 11.66
CA ARG A 112 3.14 11.04 12.85
C ARG A 112 4.03 10.63 14.03
N LYS A 113 5.36 10.71 13.88
CA LYS A 113 6.31 10.41 14.97
C LYS A 113 6.77 11.66 15.74
N HIS A 114 6.30 12.85 15.36
CA HIS A 114 6.56 14.11 16.05
C HIS A 114 5.30 14.65 16.72
#